data_AF-A0A960YVP6-F1
#
_entry.id   AF-A0A960YVP6-F1
#
_cell.length_a   1.000
_cell.length_b   1.000
_cell.length_c   1.000
_cell.angle_alpha   90.00
_cell.angle_beta   90.00
_cell.angle_gamma   90.00
#
_symmetry.space_group_name_H-M   'P 1'
#
loop_
_entity.id
_entity.type
_entity.pdbx_description
1 polymer ?
#
loop_
_entity_poly.entity_id
_entity_poly.type
_entity_poly.pdbx_seq_one_letter_code
_entity_poly.pdbx_strand_id
1 'polypeptide(L)'
;MSITVSQGFAIISALAFVIDSYLKGNLGRRLKNRFFLTALFVYLALLPALFLHSDSFSYFFKALFKEEISDFWMCFVLLTGHYLSRKEENLRLFTKIFYISSGIILITGLISIFTPFRLAIFLQNGFSLPENSRLQHFAGNLWGIPTYLPIGLMNTHLTFGGILGMSFVGLFANFLYHLWERKIY
;
A
#
# COMPACT_ATOMS: atom_id res chain seq x y z
N MET A 1 -5.00 7.36 14.38
CA MET A 1 -6.22 7.89 13.72
C MET A 1 -6.11 8.03 12.21
N SER A 2 -4.94 8.32 11.61
CA SER A 2 -4.80 8.49 10.15
C SER A 2 -5.10 7.20 9.33
N ILE A 3 -4.78 6.03 9.87
CA ILE A 3 -4.86 4.74 9.16
C ILE A 3 -6.32 4.32 8.94
N THR A 4 -7.14 4.42 9.99
CA THR A 4 -8.57 4.09 9.95
C THR A 4 -9.34 4.99 8.96
N VAL A 5 -8.93 6.25 8.83
CA VAL A 5 -9.52 7.20 7.87
C VAL A 5 -9.19 6.81 6.44
N SER A 6 -7.92 6.48 6.15
CA SER A 6 -7.51 6.01 4.81
C SER A 6 -8.19 4.69 4.43
N GLN A 7 -8.31 3.75 5.38
CA GLN A 7 -9.03 2.50 5.19
C GLN A 7 -10.54 2.74 4.95
N GLY A 8 -11.14 3.69 5.67
CA GLY A 8 -12.52 4.12 5.44
C GLY A 8 -12.73 4.67 4.03
N PHE A 9 -11.85 5.53 3.55
CA PHE A 9 -11.91 6.04 2.17
C PHE A 9 -11.72 4.93 1.13
N ALA A 10 -10.83 3.97 1.38
CA ALA A 10 -10.65 2.81 0.50
C ALA A 10 -11.94 1.97 0.38
N ILE A 11 -12.60 1.70 1.50
CA ILE A 11 -13.87 0.96 1.53
C ILE A 11 -14.98 1.74 0.82
N ILE A 12 -15.11 3.03 1.09
CA ILE A 12 -16.10 3.90 0.41
C ILE A 12 -15.86 3.91 -1.10
N SER A 13 -14.60 4.00 -1.52
CA SER A 13 -14.21 3.95 -2.93
C SER A 13 -14.59 2.62 -3.60
N ALA A 14 -14.32 1.50 -2.92
CA ALA A 14 -14.68 0.17 -3.40
C ALA A 14 -16.21 -0.02 -3.48
N LEU A 15 -16.95 0.44 -2.48
CA LEU A 15 -18.42 0.40 -2.48
C LEU A 15 -19.01 1.26 -3.60
N ALA A 16 -18.51 2.48 -3.79
CA ALA A 16 -18.92 3.35 -4.89
C ALA A 16 -18.66 2.70 -6.25
N PHE A 17 -17.53 2.01 -6.42
CA PHE A 17 -17.25 1.24 -7.62
C PHE A 17 -18.26 0.10 -7.84
N VAL A 18 -18.61 -0.68 -6.82
CA VAL A 18 -19.60 -1.76 -6.92
C VAL A 18 -20.98 -1.21 -7.26
N ILE A 19 -21.41 -0.13 -6.62
CA ILE A 19 -22.70 0.53 -6.86
C ILE A 19 -22.77 1.08 -8.30
N ASP A 20 -21.75 1.80 -8.77
CA ASP A 20 -21.68 2.29 -10.16
C ASP A 20 -21.70 1.13 -11.17
N SER A 21 -21.09 0.00 -10.81
CA SER A 21 -21.07 -1.21 -11.63
C SER A 21 -22.42 -1.89 -11.73
N TYR A 22 -23.18 -1.91 -10.63
CA TYR A 22 -24.54 -2.43 -10.56
C TYR A 22 -25.52 -1.54 -11.33
N LEU A 23 -25.50 -0.22 -11.07
CA LEU A 23 -26.38 0.75 -11.73
C LEU A 23 -26.21 0.77 -13.25
N LYS A 24 -24.99 0.54 -13.76
CA LYS A 24 -24.70 0.49 -15.20
C LYS A 24 -24.92 -0.89 -15.83
N GLY A 25 -25.46 -1.87 -15.10
CA GLY A 25 -25.72 -3.23 -15.59
C GLY A 25 -24.47 -4.02 -16.02
N ASN A 26 -23.27 -3.52 -15.67
CA ASN A 26 -21.99 -4.03 -16.17
C ASN A 26 -21.22 -4.84 -15.11
N LEU A 27 -21.86 -5.15 -13.98
CA LEU A 27 -21.25 -5.80 -12.82
C LEU A 27 -20.53 -7.11 -13.20
N GLY A 28 -21.17 -7.99 -13.98
CA GLY A 28 -20.57 -9.26 -14.39
C GLY A 28 -19.31 -9.11 -15.24
N ARG A 29 -19.25 -8.07 -16.11
CA ARG A 29 -18.05 -7.77 -16.91
C ARG A 29 -16.94 -7.16 -16.06
N ARG A 30 -17.30 -6.37 -15.04
CA ARG A 30 -16.36 -5.69 -14.14
C ARG A 30 -15.75 -6.62 -13.09
N LEU A 31 -16.54 -7.57 -12.56
CA LEU A 31 -16.04 -8.62 -11.66
C LEU A 31 -15.13 -9.62 -12.38
N LYS A 32 -15.31 -9.82 -13.70
CA LYS A 32 -14.40 -10.62 -14.54
C LYS A 32 -13.09 -9.91 -14.91
N ASN A 33 -12.85 -8.69 -14.44
CA ASN A 33 -11.58 -8.00 -14.70
C ASN A 33 -10.44 -8.78 -14.04
N ARG A 34 -9.36 -9.05 -14.79
CA ARG A 34 -8.19 -9.80 -14.30
C ARG A 34 -7.61 -9.18 -13.04
N PHE A 35 -7.52 -7.85 -12.97
CA PHE A 35 -7.04 -7.15 -11.78
C PHE A 35 -7.95 -7.35 -10.55
N PHE A 36 -9.28 -7.45 -10.76
CA PHE A 36 -10.24 -7.70 -9.68
C PHE A 36 -10.08 -9.11 -9.14
N LEU A 37 -10.00 -10.07 -10.05
CA LEU A 37 -9.75 -11.46 -9.73
C LEU A 37 -8.40 -11.68 -9.04
N THR A 38 -7.33 -10.99 -9.46
CA THR A 38 -6.02 -11.09 -8.80
C THR A 38 -6.05 -10.51 -7.39
N ALA A 39 -6.64 -9.32 -7.19
CA ALA A 39 -6.77 -8.74 -5.85
C ALA A 39 -7.62 -9.63 -4.92
N LEU A 40 -8.73 -10.14 -5.43
CA LEU A 40 -9.60 -11.07 -4.71
C LEU A 40 -8.88 -12.40 -4.41
N PHE A 41 -8.13 -12.94 -5.36
CA PHE A 41 -7.39 -14.20 -5.19
C PHE A 41 -6.30 -14.06 -4.12
N VAL A 42 -5.52 -12.98 -4.14
CA VAL A 42 -4.52 -12.71 -3.09
C VAL A 42 -5.19 -12.61 -1.73
N TYR A 43 -6.32 -11.90 -1.63
CA TYR A 43 -7.08 -11.79 -0.39
C TYR A 43 -7.63 -13.15 0.08
N LEU A 44 -8.20 -13.94 -0.83
CA LEU A 44 -8.71 -15.28 -0.52
C LEU A 44 -7.59 -16.26 -0.16
N ALA A 45 -6.41 -16.14 -0.76
CA ALA A 45 -5.24 -16.97 -0.47
C ALA A 45 -4.66 -16.74 0.92
N LEU A 46 -4.91 -15.56 1.52
CA LEU A 46 -4.54 -15.26 2.90
C LEU A 46 -5.47 -15.95 3.92
N LEU A 47 -6.74 -16.21 3.56
CA LEU A 47 -7.72 -16.79 4.49
C LEU A 47 -7.34 -18.20 4.98
N PRO A 48 -6.86 -19.14 4.14
CA PRO A 48 -6.38 -20.44 4.59
C PRO A 48 -5.17 -20.34 5.52
N ALA A 49 -4.22 -19.45 5.22
CA ALA A 49 -3.04 -19.25 6.07
C ALA A 49 -3.43 -18.73 7.46
N LEU A 50 -4.41 -17.83 7.51
CA LEU A 50 -5.00 -17.33 8.75
C LEU A 50 -5.78 -18.40 9.52
N PHE A 51 -6.56 -19.21 8.83
CA PHE A 51 -7.38 -20.26 9.45
C PHE A 51 -6.51 -21.37 10.06
N LEU A 52 -5.44 -21.78 9.37
CA LEU A 52 -4.50 -22.79 9.85
C LEU A 52 -3.69 -22.32 11.07
N HIS A 53 -3.54 -21.01 11.27
CA HIS A 53 -2.80 -20.42 12.38
C HIS A 53 -3.70 -19.94 13.53
N SER A 54 -5.02 -19.95 13.36
CA SER A 54 -5.97 -19.52 14.38
C SER A 54 -6.51 -20.72 15.16
N ASP A 55 -6.10 -20.84 16.43
CA ASP A 55 -6.57 -21.91 17.33
C ASP A 55 -8.08 -21.84 17.63
N SER A 56 -8.76 -20.74 17.29
CA SER A 56 -10.21 -20.60 17.44
C SER A 56 -10.83 -19.56 16.50
N PHE A 57 -12.13 -19.71 16.27
CA PHE A 57 -12.94 -18.83 15.40
C PHE A 57 -12.96 -17.37 15.86
N SER A 58 -12.94 -17.12 17.18
CA SER A 58 -12.87 -15.75 17.72
C SER A 58 -11.52 -15.09 17.41
N TYR A 59 -10.42 -15.85 17.51
CA TYR A 59 -9.09 -15.38 17.15
C TYR A 59 -8.95 -15.16 15.65
N PHE A 60 -9.59 -15.98 14.81
CA PHE A 60 -9.65 -15.78 13.37
C PHE A 60 -10.26 -14.42 12.99
N PHE A 61 -11.44 -14.09 13.52
CA PHE A 61 -12.05 -12.78 13.28
C PHE A 61 -11.21 -11.63 13.83
N LYS A 62 -10.64 -11.80 15.03
CA LYS A 62 -9.75 -10.79 15.61
C LYS A 62 -8.46 -10.59 14.79
N ALA A 63 -7.96 -11.66 14.16
CA ALA A 63 -6.80 -11.60 13.28
C ALA A 63 -7.14 -10.94 11.93
N LEU A 64 -8.32 -11.21 11.35
CA LEU A 64 -8.79 -10.53 10.13
C LEU A 64 -8.95 -9.02 10.30
N PHE A 65 -9.41 -8.59 11.48
CA PHE A 65 -9.53 -7.17 11.83
C PHE A 65 -8.26 -6.57 12.46
N LYS A 66 -7.17 -7.34 12.54
CA LYS A 66 -5.87 -6.85 13.01
C LYS A 66 -5.29 -5.90 11.95
N GLU A 67 -4.59 -4.87 12.41
CA GLU A 67 -4.12 -3.75 11.57
C GLU A 67 -3.32 -4.18 10.32
N GLU A 68 -2.61 -5.31 10.39
CA GLU A 68 -1.77 -5.79 9.28
C GLU A 68 -2.57 -6.44 8.14
N ILE A 69 -3.68 -7.12 8.45
CA ILE A 69 -4.56 -7.75 7.45
C ILE A 69 -5.62 -6.78 6.98
N SER A 70 -6.04 -5.83 7.82
CA SER A 70 -6.95 -4.79 7.38
C SER A 70 -6.32 -3.84 6.35
N ASP A 71 -5.00 -3.69 6.34
CA ASP A 71 -4.29 -2.97 5.28
C ASP A 71 -4.45 -3.61 3.90
N PHE A 72 -4.79 -4.91 3.79
CA PHE A 72 -5.09 -5.54 2.49
C PHE A 72 -6.35 -4.96 1.81
N TRP A 73 -7.28 -4.36 2.56
CA TRP A 73 -8.43 -3.67 1.96
C TRP A 73 -8.00 -2.51 1.06
N MET A 74 -6.80 -1.96 1.27
CA MET A 74 -6.22 -0.91 0.42
C MET A 74 -5.92 -1.42 -1.00
N CYS A 75 -5.78 -2.74 -1.23
CA CYS A 75 -5.64 -3.28 -2.58
C CYS A 75 -6.87 -3.01 -3.45
N PHE A 76 -8.06 -2.81 -2.86
CA PHE A 76 -9.24 -2.43 -3.62
C PHE A 76 -9.17 -0.99 -4.17
N VAL A 77 -8.30 -0.13 -3.62
CA VAL A 77 -8.03 1.20 -4.21
C VAL A 77 -7.42 1.07 -5.60
N LEU A 78 -6.60 0.04 -5.85
CA LEU A 78 -6.02 -0.21 -7.18
C LEU A 78 -7.10 -0.52 -8.22
N LEU A 79 -8.21 -1.13 -7.80
CA LEU A 79 -9.35 -1.40 -8.68
C LEU A 79 -10.08 -0.14 -9.08
N THR A 80 -10.38 0.73 -8.11
CA THR A 80 -10.97 2.03 -8.39
C THR A 80 -10.02 2.88 -9.24
N GLY A 81 -8.72 2.87 -8.94
CA GLY A 81 -7.69 3.58 -9.69
C GLY A 81 -7.61 3.13 -11.15
N HIS A 82 -7.58 1.82 -11.41
CA HIS A 82 -7.61 1.28 -12.77
C HIS A 82 -8.88 1.66 -13.54
N TYR A 83 -10.03 1.67 -12.86
CA TYR A 83 -11.30 2.06 -13.47
C TYR A 83 -11.34 3.55 -13.82
N LEU A 84 -10.91 4.43 -12.90
CA LEU A 84 -10.86 5.88 -13.16
C LEU A 84 -9.84 6.24 -14.24
N SER A 85 -8.74 5.48 -14.34
CA SER A 85 -7.67 5.67 -15.31
C SER A 85 -8.04 5.30 -16.76
N ARG A 86 -9.26 4.79 -17.01
CA ARG A 86 -9.76 4.58 -18.38
C ARG A 86 -10.03 5.87 -19.15
N LYS A 87 -10.20 7.00 -18.45
CA LYS A 87 -10.22 8.32 -19.08
C LYS A 87 -8.78 8.83 -19.19
N GLU A 88 -8.37 9.22 -20.38
CA GLU A 88 -6.99 9.63 -20.67
C GLU A 88 -6.52 10.83 -19.82
N GLU A 89 -7.44 11.75 -19.54
CA GLU A 89 -7.20 12.89 -18.65
C GLU A 89 -6.90 12.46 -17.20
N ASN A 90 -7.63 11.46 -16.70
CA ASN A 90 -7.40 10.89 -15.37
C ASN A 90 -6.09 10.10 -15.34
N LEU A 91 -5.74 9.38 -16.42
CA LEU A 91 -4.51 8.59 -16.48
C LEU A 91 -3.27 9.45 -16.24
N ARG A 92 -3.20 10.65 -16.83
CA ARG A 92 -2.09 11.59 -16.61
C ARG A 92 -2.00 12.05 -15.16
N LEU A 93 -3.14 12.37 -14.55
CA LEU A 93 -3.21 12.75 -13.14
C LEU A 93 -2.79 11.61 -12.21
N PHE A 94 -3.32 10.39 -12.42
CA PHE A 94 -2.96 9.21 -11.64
C PHE A 94 -1.47 8.89 -11.74
N THR A 95 -0.91 8.99 -12.96
CA THR A 95 0.51 8.78 -13.21
C THR A 95 1.34 9.81 -12.45
N LYS A 96 0.99 11.10 -12.53
CA LYS A 96 1.69 12.17 -11.80
C LYS A 96 1.63 11.97 -10.28
N ILE A 97 0.45 11.64 -9.75
CA ILE A 97 0.26 11.36 -8.32
C ILE A 97 1.09 10.15 -7.89
N PHE A 98 1.14 9.09 -8.70
CA PHE A 98 1.93 7.90 -8.44
C PHE A 98 3.44 8.17 -8.40
N TYR A 99 3.97 8.99 -9.32
CA TYR A 99 5.36 9.39 -9.29
C TYR A 99 5.70 10.24 -8.07
N ILE A 100 4.84 11.21 -7.74
CA ILE A 100 5.02 12.05 -6.55
C ILE A 100 4.98 11.20 -5.27
N SER A 101 3.99 10.31 -5.14
CA SER A 101 3.87 9.45 -3.96
C SER A 101 5.04 8.48 -3.83
N SER A 102 5.50 7.88 -4.94
CA SER A 102 6.68 7.02 -4.95
C SER A 102 7.94 7.77 -4.54
N GLY A 103 8.10 9.01 -4.99
CA GLY A 103 9.20 9.89 -4.57
C GLY A 103 9.16 10.20 -3.06
N ILE A 104 7.99 10.54 -2.53
CA ILE A 104 7.79 10.78 -1.09
C ILE A 104 8.14 9.53 -0.28
N ILE A 105 7.67 8.35 -0.71
CA ILE A 105 7.95 7.08 -0.03
C ILE A 105 9.45 6.78 -0.03
N LEU A 106 10.15 6.98 -1.15
CA LEU A 106 11.60 6.80 -1.22
C LEU A 106 12.34 7.76 -0.29
N ILE A 107 12.04 9.06 -0.34
CA ILE A 107 12.70 10.06 0.50
C ILE A 107 12.45 9.77 1.99
N THR A 108 11.20 9.53 2.36
CA THR A 108 10.85 9.25 3.76
C THR A 108 11.42 7.92 4.25
N GLY A 109 11.48 6.91 3.38
CA GLY A 109 12.16 5.64 3.63
C GLY A 109 13.65 5.82 3.91
N LEU A 110 14.35 6.59 3.06
CA LEU A 110 15.78 6.90 3.24
C LEU A 110 16.04 7.66 4.54
N ILE A 111 15.23 8.68 4.85
CA ILE A 111 15.33 9.41 6.12
C ILE A 111 15.12 8.43 7.28
N SER A 112 14.15 7.51 7.16
CA SER A 112 13.82 6.59 8.25
C SER A 112 14.95 5.64 8.65
N ILE A 113 15.89 5.32 7.73
CA ILE A 113 17.05 4.46 8.01
C ILE A 113 17.91 5.05 9.14
N PHE A 114 17.99 6.36 9.22
CA PHE A 114 18.86 7.06 10.19
C PHE A 114 18.10 7.59 11.39
N THR A 115 16.80 7.28 11.51
CA THR A 115 15.99 7.74 12.65
C THR A 115 15.58 6.58 13.55
N PRO A 116 15.83 6.66 14.86
CA PRO A 116 15.45 5.61 15.81
C PRO A 116 13.94 5.52 16.03
N PHE A 117 13.19 6.56 15.66
CA PHE A 117 11.76 6.69 15.90
C PHE A 117 10.95 6.61 14.60
N ARG A 118 9.68 6.25 14.72
CA ARG A 118 8.77 6.19 13.57
C ARG A 118 8.44 7.61 13.09
N LEU A 119 8.88 7.97 11.88
CA LEU A 119 8.62 9.30 11.30
C LEU A 119 7.14 9.67 11.32
N ALA A 120 6.26 8.70 11.06
CA ALA A 120 4.81 8.92 11.08
C ALA A 120 4.30 9.43 12.44
N ILE A 121 4.81 8.87 13.55
CA ILE A 121 4.41 9.25 14.91
C ILE A 121 4.99 10.61 15.26
N PHE A 122 6.24 10.85 14.87
CA PHE A 122 6.94 12.11 15.12
C PHE A 122 6.24 13.30 14.43
N LEU A 123 5.84 13.13 13.16
CA LEU A 123 5.10 14.16 12.42
C LEU A 123 3.69 14.37 12.97
N GLN A 124 3.00 13.29 13.36
CA GLN A 124 1.64 13.38 13.94
C GLN A 124 1.61 14.15 15.26
N ASN A 125 2.70 14.10 16.04
CA ASN A 125 2.81 14.79 17.33
C ASN A 125 3.54 16.14 17.22
N GLY A 126 3.57 16.75 16.03
CA GLY A 126 4.14 18.09 15.86
C GLY A 126 5.64 18.15 16.13
N PHE A 127 6.41 17.17 15.64
CA PHE A 127 7.86 17.06 15.84
C PHE A 127 8.26 16.78 17.30
N SER A 128 7.36 16.20 18.09
CA SER A 128 7.63 15.73 19.44
C SER A 128 7.55 14.21 19.51
N LEU A 129 8.42 13.58 20.29
CA LEU A 129 8.36 12.15 20.56
C LEU A 129 7.52 11.89 21.81
N PRO A 130 6.43 11.13 21.71
CA PRO A 130 5.73 10.65 22.90
C PRO A 130 6.64 9.75 23.73
N GLU A 131 6.62 9.90 25.05
CA GLU A 131 7.45 9.14 26.00
C GLU A 131 7.28 7.61 25.88
N ASN A 132 6.12 7.13 25.42
CA ASN A 132 5.81 5.72 25.20
C ASN A 132 5.80 5.29 23.72
N SER A 133 6.46 6.03 22.83
CA SER A 133 6.45 5.70 21.41
C SER A 133 7.28 4.45 21.09
N ARG A 134 6.70 3.53 20.30
CA ARG A 134 7.42 2.35 19.82
C ARG A 134 8.54 2.77 18.86
N LEU A 135 9.77 2.47 19.23
CA LEU A 135 10.97 2.69 18.42
C LEU A 135 10.99 1.80 17.16
N GLN A 136 11.81 2.17 16.19
CA GLN A 136 12.07 1.37 15.01
C GLN A 136 12.94 0.16 15.34
N HIS A 137 12.86 -0.87 14.50
CA HIS A 137 13.72 -2.05 14.62
C HIS A 137 15.12 -1.69 14.14
N PHE A 138 16.10 -1.91 15.01
CA PHE A 138 17.51 -1.74 14.69
C PHE A 138 17.93 -2.75 13.60
N ALA A 139 18.57 -2.26 12.54
CA ALA A 139 19.01 -3.07 11.41
C ALA A 139 20.53 -3.36 11.45
N GLY A 140 21.30 -2.55 12.18
CA GLY A 140 22.76 -2.70 12.29
C GLY A 140 23.47 -1.36 12.29
N ASN A 141 24.80 -1.38 12.34
CA ASN A 141 25.62 -0.17 12.19
C ASN A 141 26.23 -0.10 10.81
N LEU A 142 26.09 1.05 10.16
CA LEU A 142 26.75 1.35 8.89
C LEU A 142 27.82 2.40 9.17
N TRP A 143 29.10 2.01 9.11
CA TRP A 143 30.23 2.92 9.37
C TRP A 143 30.19 3.61 10.74
N GLY A 144 29.70 2.90 11.77
CA GLY A 144 29.55 3.45 13.12
C GLY A 144 28.28 4.27 13.35
N ILE A 145 27.44 4.45 12.33
CA ILE A 145 26.13 5.12 12.45
C ILE A 145 25.06 4.03 12.66
N PRO A 146 24.21 4.13 13.71
CA PRO A 146 23.11 3.20 13.90
C PRO A 146 22.07 3.36 12.80
N THR A 147 21.70 2.23 12.19
CA THR A 147 20.70 2.16 11.13
C THR A 147 19.51 1.32 11.56
N TYR A 148 18.34 1.69 11.05
CA TYR A 148 17.04 1.10 11.38
C TYR A 148 16.36 0.59 10.11
N LEU A 149 15.43 -0.36 10.27
CA LEU A 149 14.65 -0.87 9.14
C LEU A 149 13.83 0.26 8.52
N PRO A 150 13.90 0.44 7.19
CA PRO A 150 13.17 1.52 6.53
C PRO A 150 11.67 1.26 6.65
N ILE A 151 10.98 2.21 7.29
CA ILE A 151 9.53 2.19 7.51
C ILE A 151 8.89 3.45 6.92
N GLY A 152 9.66 4.52 6.68
CA GLY A 152 9.19 5.78 6.14
C GLY A 152 8.02 6.36 6.96
N LEU A 153 6.95 6.75 6.27
CA LEU A 153 5.69 7.22 6.88
C LEU A 153 4.69 6.09 7.19
N MET A 154 5.07 4.83 7.01
CA MET A 154 4.19 3.69 7.26
C MET A 154 4.27 3.25 8.72
N ASN A 155 3.37 2.35 9.14
CA ASN A 155 3.41 1.79 10.49
C ASN A 155 4.34 0.58 10.63
N THR A 156 4.55 -0.16 9.53
CA THR A 156 5.32 -1.40 9.50
C THR A 156 6.26 -1.42 8.30
N HIS A 157 7.37 -2.15 8.44
CA HIS A 157 8.34 -2.35 7.35
C HIS A 157 7.76 -3.24 6.23
N LEU A 158 6.79 -4.09 6.54
CA LEU A 158 6.10 -4.93 5.56
C LEU A 158 5.23 -4.09 4.63
N THR A 159 4.43 -3.16 5.18
CA THR A 159 3.61 -2.24 4.38
C THR A 159 4.51 -1.32 3.54
N PHE A 160 5.60 -0.82 4.13
CA PHE A 160 6.60 -0.03 3.40
C PHE A 160 7.22 -0.82 2.24
N GLY A 161 7.73 -2.03 2.50
CA GLY A 161 8.33 -2.90 1.50
C GLY A 161 7.35 -3.33 0.40
N GLY A 162 6.09 -3.60 0.76
CA GLY A 162 5.03 -3.94 -0.18
C GLY A 162 4.70 -2.80 -1.14
N ILE A 163 4.51 -1.58 -0.62
CA ILE A 163 4.24 -0.41 -1.47
C ILE A 163 5.47 -0.05 -2.31
N LEU A 164 6.66 -0.04 -1.72
CA LEU A 164 7.89 0.25 -2.45
C LEU A 164 8.16 -0.78 -3.55
N GLY A 165 7.93 -2.07 -3.29
CA GLY A 165 8.02 -3.14 -4.29
C GLY A 165 7.06 -2.93 -5.46
N MET A 166 5.79 -2.61 -5.18
CA MET A 166 4.81 -2.29 -6.22
C MET A 166 5.21 -1.04 -7.03
N SER A 167 5.67 0.01 -6.36
CA SER A 167 6.17 1.22 -7.01
C SER A 167 7.38 0.91 -7.89
N PHE A 168 8.33 0.13 -7.39
CA PHE A 168 9.57 -0.20 -8.10
C PHE A 168 9.32 -1.05 -9.34
N VAL A 169 8.42 -2.04 -9.27
CA VAL A 169 8.02 -2.83 -10.45
C VAL A 169 7.44 -1.93 -11.54
N GLY A 170 6.56 -0.98 -11.18
CA GLY A 170 5.99 -0.02 -12.13
C GLY A 170 7.03 0.90 -12.76
N LEU A 171 7.94 1.45 -11.94
CA LEU A 171 9.02 2.33 -12.40
C LEU A 171 10.02 1.58 -13.30
N PHE A 172 10.41 0.37 -12.90
CA PHE A 172 11.37 -0.47 -13.63
C PHE A 172 10.80 -0.94 -14.96
N ALA A 173 9.53 -1.34 -15.01
CA ALA A 173 8.86 -1.70 -16.25
C ALA A 173 8.82 -0.52 -17.25
N ASN A 174 8.52 0.69 -16.77
CA ASN A 174 8.51 1.88 -17.63
C ASN A 174 9.92 2.30 -18.09
N PHE A 175 10.91 2.16 -17.22
CA PHE A 175 12.31 2.36 -17.58
C PHE A 175 12.78 1.38 -18.66
N LEU A 176 12.47 0.09 -18.52
CA LEU A 176 12.76 -0.93 -19.53
C LEU A 176 12.06 -0.64 -20.86
N TYR A 177 10.80 -0.21 -20.83
CA TYR A 177 10.06 0.19 -22.02
C TYR A 177 10.79 1.32 -22.78
N HIS A 178 11.17 2.39 -22.08
CA HIS A 178 11.90 3.50 -22.70
C HIS A 178 13.32 3.13 -23.17
N LEU A 179 14.02 2.23 -22.48
CA LEU A 179 15.31 1.72 -22.95
C LEU A 179 15.17 0.89 -24.24
N TRP A 180 14.09 0.13 -24.35
CA TRP A 180 13.81 -0.68 -25.53
C TRP A 180 13.40 0.18 -26.72
N GLU A 181 12.55 1.18 -26.49
CA GLU A 181 12.09 2.14 -27.51
C GLU A 181 13.26 3.00 -28.05
N ARG A 182 14.22 3.36 -27.18
CA ARG A 182 15.47 4.04 -27.57
C ARG A 182 16.49 3.16 -28.31
N LYS A 183 16.30 1.85 -28.34
CA LYS A 183 17.16 0.91 -29.09
C LYS A 183 16.68 0.65 -30.52
N ILE A 184 15.44 1.04 -30.83
CA ILE A 184 14.78 0.80 -32.12
C ILE A 184 14.93 2.01 -33.06
N TYR A 185 15.35 3.16 -32.53
CA TYR A 185 15.79 4.35 -33.27
C TYR A 185 17.30 4.57 -33.10
#